data_AF-A0A9D6DIL6-F1
#
_entry.id   AF-A0A9D6DIL6-F1
#
_cell.length_a   1.000
_cell.length_b   1.000
_cell.length_c   1.000
_cell.angle_alpha   90.00
_cell.angle_beta   90.00
_cell.angle_gamma   90.00
#
_symmetry.space_group_name_H-M   'P 1'
#
loop_
_entity.id
_entity.type
_entity.pdbx_description
1 polymer ?
#
loop_
_entity_poly.entity_id
_entity_poly.type
_entity_poly.pdbx_seq_one_letter_code
_entity_poly.pdbx_strand_id
1 'polypeptide(L)'
;MKADPPFRAEHIGSLLRPPELLAARRAFDDKTLAADALREIEDRWIREAVALQERVGLRAVTDGEYRRVIYFGHFPAAVSGFTEMEAELAFTDAAGRPMTYVTPVVTGTLRRLRGIATGELEFVRGLTRGTVKVTLPSPCSQHFFRWRVGVSERAYPDVEEFFADVARVYQEELADLARLGATYVQLDDVSFPLLCDPSHREAARRRGWDPDALVGRYVALVNAALAGRPPGLTLGMHFCRGNNQGKWMGEGGYDFVAERIFTGLDLDVLFLEYDSPRAGSFEPLRFVPGDRRVVLGLVSTKTPALEPPAELTRRIDEAARFVPLERLALSPQCGFASTAPGNPLTPADQEAKLRLVVDTAREVWAPLDPSPT
;
A
#
# COMPACT_ATOMS: atom_id res chain seq x y z
N MET A 1 -28.30 1.94 3.92
CA MET A 1 -27.03 2.70 4.06
C MET A 1 -25.99 2.02 3.20
N LYS A 2 -25.16 2.76 2.43
CA LYS A 2 -23.95 2.15 1.82
C LYS A 2 -23.08 1.69 2.99
N ALA A 3 -22.67 0.42 3.04
CA ALA A 3 -21.72 0.00 4.07
C ALA A 3 -20.40 0.75 3.87
N ASP A 4 -19.80 1.24 4.96
CA ASP A 4 -18.54 1.98 4.94
C ASP A 4 -17.34 1.01 4.81
N PRO A 5 -16.24 1.45 4.17
CA PRO A 5 -14.99 0.68 4.14
C PRO A 5 -14.41 0.44 5.55
N PRO A 6 -13.63 -0.63 5.75
CA PRO A 6 -13.22 -1.62 4.75
C PRO A 6 -14.33 -2.64 4.48
N PHE A 7 -14.31 -3.23 3.28
CA PHE A 7 -15.23 -4.29 2.89
C PHE A 7 -14.71 -5.67 3.29
N ARG A 8 -15.59 -6.69 3.32
CA ARG A 8 -15.18 -8.08 3.65
C ARG A 8 -14.20 -8.66 2.62
N ALA A 9 -14.38 -8.30 1.36
CA ALA A 9 -13.46 -8.58 0.27
C ALA A 9 -12.75 -7.29 -0.13
N GLU A 10 -11.44 -7.27 0.07
CA GLU A 10 -10.56 -6.14 -0.23
C GLU A 10 -9.42 -6.59 -1.16
N HIS A 11 -8.75 -5.62 -1.77
CA HIS A 11 -7.48 -5.83 -2.45
C HIS A 11 -6.57 -4.64 -2.16
N ILE A 12 -5.26 -4.75 -2.28
CA ILE A 12 -4.37 -3.68 -1.80
C ILE A 12 -4.41 -2.42 -2.66
N GLY A 13 -4.31 -2.55 -3.97
CA GLY A 13 -4.23 -1.39 -4.86
C GLY A 13 -3.85 -1.79 -6.27
N SER A 14 -2.55 -1.84 -6.53
CA SER A 14 -1.98 -2.19 -7.84
C SER A 14 -2.49 -3.50 -8.44
N LEU A 15 -2.73 -3.46 -9.75
CA LEU A 15 -3.10 -4.60 -10.60
C LEU A 15 -2.03 -4.83 -11.67
N LEU A 16 -1.97 -6.04 -12.23
CA LEU A 16 -1.08 -6.40 -13.33
C LEU A 16 -1.36 -5.52 -14.56
N ARG A 17 -0.33 -4.81 -15.00
CA ARG A 17 -0.40 -4.02 -16.22
C ARG A 17 -0.43 -4.95 -17.43
N PRO A 18 -1.39 -4.79 -18.35
CA PRO A 18 -1.47 -5.62 -19.54
C PRO A 18 -0.28 -5.38 -20.47
N PRO A 19 0.12 -6.37 -21.29
CA PRO A 19 1.29 -6.27 -22.17
C PRO A 19 1.29 -5.03 -23.07
N GLU A 20 0.11 -4.64 -23.58
CA GLU A 20 -0.03 -3.44 -24.42
C GLU A 20 0.31 -2.15 -23.66
N LEU A 21 -0.14 -2.02 -22.41
CA LEU A 21 0.18 -0.85 -21.58
C LEU A 21 1.69 -0.78 -21.29
N LEU A 22 2.32 -1.92 -21.04
CA LEU A 22 3.77 -2.00 -20.84
C LEU A 22 4.54 -1.61 -22.12
N ALA A 23 4.08 -2.06 -23.28
CA ALA A 23 4.67 -1.69 -24.57
C ALA A 23 4.52 -0.19 -24.85
N ALA A 24 3.34 0.39 -24.59
CA ALA A 24 3.09 1.82 -24.76
C ALA A 24 4.00 2.68 -23.88
N ARG A 25 4.24 2.25 -22.63
CA ARG A 25 5.17 2.93 -21.70
C ARG A 25 6.60 2.89 -22.21
N ARG A 26 7.09 1.73 -22.65
CA ARG A 26 8.41 1.60 -23.28
C ARG A 26 8.54 2.52 -24.50
N ALA A 27 7.53 2.53 -25.37
CA ALA A 27 7.51 3.40 -26.54
C ALA A 27 7.55 4.89 -26.18
N PHE A 28 6.86 5.31 -25.11
CA PHE A 28 6.93 6.67 -24.59
C PHE A 28 8.30 7.02 -24.00
N ASP A 29 8.91 6.10 -23.24
CA ASP A 29 10.26 6.27 -22.70
C ASP A 29 11.29 6.42 -23.83
N ASP A 30 11.14 5.61 -24.88
CA ASP A 30 11.95 5.62 -26.12
C ASP A 30 11.63 6.81 -27.05
N LYS A 31 10.71 7.71 -26.66
CA LYS A 31 10.26 8.89 -27.44
C LYS A 31 9.64 8.55 -28.80
N THR A 32 9.11 7.34 -28.94
CA THR A 32 8.41 6.86 -30.14
C THR A 32 6.88 6.93 -30.02
N LEU A 33 6.35 7.23 -28.84
CA LEU A 33 4.93 7.48 -28.58
C LEU A 33 4.75 8.86 -27.93
N ALA A 34 3.77 9.64 -28.41
CA ALA A 34 3.44 10.94 -27.82
C ALA A 34 2.73 10.78 -26.47
N ALA A 35 2.83 11.80 -25.60
CA ALA A 35 2.23 11.78 -24.27
C ALA A 35 0.71 11.59 -24.29
N ASP A 36 0.01 12.26 -25.20
CA ASP A 36 -1.45 12.14 -25.34
C ASP A 36 -1.86 10.73 -25.78
N ALA A 37 -1.09 10.11 -26.68
CA ALA A 37 -1.34 8.73 -27.11
C ALA A 37 -1.09 7.71 -25.99
N LEU A 38 -0.05 7.91 -25.17
CA LEU A 38 0.13 7.10 -23.95
C LEU A 38 -1.07 7.27 -23.01
N ARG A 39 -1.52 8.52 -22.81
CA ARG A 39 -2.63 8.82 -21.90
C ARG A 39 -3.93 8.14 -22.35
N GLU A 40 -4.23 8.12 -23.64
CA GLU A 40 -5.40 7.40 -24.18
C GLU A 40 -5.34 5.89 -23.88
N ILE A 41 -4.17 5.27 -24.03
CA ILE A 41 -3.95 3.86 -23.74
C ILE A 41 -4.09 3.58 -22.23
N GLU A 42 -3.51 4.43 -21.39
CA GLU A 42 -3.66 4.36 -19.93
C GLU A 42 -5.13 4.47 -19.51
N ASP A 43 -5.84 5.46 -20.03
CA ASP A 43 -7.26 5.70 -19.72
C ASP A 43 -8.14 4.51 -20.15
N ARG A 44 -7.86 3.90 -21.30
CA ARG A 44 -8.56 2.69 -21.75
C ARG A 44 -8.32 1.52 -20.78
N TRP A 45 -7.08 1.29 -20.39
CA TRP A 45 -6.77 0.17 -19.50
C TRP A 45 -7.21 0.37 -18.06
N ILE A 46 -7.30 1.61 -17.58
CA ILE A 46 -7.92 1.91 -16.29
C ILE A 46 -9.42 1.59 -16.32
N ARG A 47 -10.13 1.86 -17.44
CA ARG A 47 -11.55 1.45 -17.57
C ARG A 47 -11.70 -0.07 -17.48
N GLU A 48 -10.82 -0.83 -18.12
CA GLU A 48 -10.83 -2.30 -17.98
C GLU A 48 -10.48 -2.76 -16.56
N ALA A 49 -9.52 -2.11 -15.89
CA ALA A 49 -9.20 -2.40 -14.50
C ALA A 49 -10.40 -2.19 -13.57
N VAL A 50 -11.14 -1.09 -13.75
CA VAL A 50 -12.39 -0.81 -13.04
C VAL A 50 -13.43 -1.91 -13.34
N ALA A 51 -13.64 -2.24 -14.60
CA ALA A 51 -14.59 -3.27 -15.03
C ALA A 51 -14.24 -4.66 -14.46
N LEU A 52 -12.95 -5.01 -14.40
CA LEU A 52 -12.47 -6.24 -13.77
C LEU A 52 -12.86 -6.30 -12.30
N GLN A 53 -12.54 -5.26 -11.53
CA GLN A 53 -12.82 -5.20 -10.10
C GLN A 53 -14.33 -5.32 -9.82
N GLU A 54 -15.17 -4.62 -10.60
CA GLU A 54 -16.63 -4.70 -10.47
C GLU A 54 -17.18 -6.08 -10.87
N ARG A 55 -16.67 -6.67 -11.96
CA ARG A 55 -17.09 -7.99 -12.47
C ARG A 55 -16.79 -9.12 -11.48
N VAL A 56 -15.69 -9.06 -10.74
CA VAL A 56 -15.41 -10.04 -9.67
C VAL A 56 -16.19 -9.76 -8.40
N GLY A 57 -16.82 -8.59 -8.26
CA GLY A 57 -17.70 -8.23 -7.14
C GLY A 57 -17.02 -7.42 -6.03
N LEU A 58 -15.86 -6.82 -6.29
CA LEU A 58 -15.22 -5.91 -5.34
C LEU A 58 -16.01 -4.61 -5.20
N ARG A 59 -16.07 -4.09 -3.97
CA ARG A 59 -16.71 -2.80 -3.66
C ARG A 59 -15.72 -1.64 -3.55
N ALA A 60 -14.48 -1.92 -3.15
CA ALA A 60 -13.36 -1.00 -3.28
C ALA A 60 -12.81 -1.11 -4.70
N VAL A 61 -12.63 0.03 -5.36
CA VAL A 61 -12.14 0.13 -6.75
C VAL A 61 -10.97 1.09 -6.81
N THR A 62 -9.95 0.74 -7.58
CA THR A 62 -8.75 1.55 -7.81
C THR A 62 -8.52 1.72 -9.32
N ASP A 63 -7.57 2.58 -9.70
CA ASP A 63 -7.08 2.64 -11.09
C ASP A 63 -6.08 1.52 -11.43
N GLY A 64 -5.86 0.57 -10.50
CA GLY A 64 -4.81 -0.45 -10.61
C GLY A 64 -3.38 0.12 -10.54
N GLU A 65 -3.21 1.40 -10.20
CA GLU A 65 -1.97 2.17 -10.26
C GLU A 65 -1.35 2.20 -11.66
N TYR A 66 -2.17 2.09 -12.70
CA TYR A 66 -1.72 1.89 -14.08
C TYR A 66 -0.89 3.03 -14.62
N ARG A 67 -1.03 4.26 -14.08
CA ARG A 67 -0.21 5.43 -14.45
C ARG A 67 1.14 5.48 -13.73
N ARG A 68 1.33 4.68 -12.68
CA ARG A 68 2.55 4.69 -11.87
C ARG A 68 3.58 3.70 -12.41
N VAL A 69 4.86 4.05 -12.38
CA VAL A 69 5.97 3.11 -12.69
C VAL A 69 6.28 2.23 -11.48
N ILE A 70 6.17 2.82 -10.28
CA ILE A 70 6.35 2.19 -8.98
C ILE A 70 5.33 2.82 -8.03
N TYR A 71 4.85 2.07 -7.03
CA TYR A 71 3.72 2.49 -6.17
C TYR A 71 3.89 3.91 -5.59
N PHE A 72 5.13 4.27 -5.20
CA PHE A 72 5.44 5.58 -4.61
C PHE A 72 5.74 6.69 -5.63
N GLY A 73 5.90 6.38 -6.91
CA GLY A 73 6.55 7.26 -7.90
C GLY A 73 5.82 8.58 -8.13
N HIS A 74 4.51 8.62 -7.90
CA HIS A 74 3.71 9.83 -8.01
C HIS A 74 4.01 10.90 -6.93
N PHE A 75 4.59 10.51 -5.78
CA PHE A 75 4.92 11.43 -4.69
C PHE A 75 6.11 12.33 -5.06
N PRO A 76 7.31 11.82 -5.38
CA PRO A 76 8.42 12.66 -5.81
C PRO A 76 8.14 13.40 -7.13
N ALA A 77 7.20 12.91 -7.96
CA ALA A 77 6.76 13.59 -9.17
C ALA A 77 5.79 14.77 -8.91
N ALA A 78 5.26 14.90 -7.70
CA ALA A 78 4.30 15.94 -7.30
C ALA A 78 4.82 16.85 -6.17
N VAL A 79 5.99 16.55 -5.62
CA VAL A 79 6.59 17.25 -4.47
C VAL A 79 8.02 17.66 -4.82
N SER A 80 8.41 18.89 -4.52
CA SER A 80 9.78 19.38 -4.72
C SER A 80 10.78 18.76 -3.75
N GLY A 81 12.08 18.96 -4.00
CA GLY A 81 13.13 18.65 -3.03
C GLY A 81 13.79 17.28 -3.20
N PHE A 82 13.48 16.56 -4.29
CA PHE A 82 14.10 15.28 -4.62
C PHE A 82 15.09 15.39 -5.78
N THR A 83 16.18 14.63 -5.69
CA THR A 83 17.11 14.36 -6.80
C THR A 83 17.28 12.84 -6.92
N GLU A 84 17.32 12.33 -8.14
CA GLU A 84 17.55 10.91 -8.39
C GLU A 84 19.00 10.51 -8.11
N MET A 85 19.20 9.46 -7.29
CA MET A 85 20.51 8.90 -6.95
C MET A 85 20.44 7.38 -6.81
N GLU A 86 21.57 6.68 -6.84
CA GLU A 86 21.62 5.23 -6.56
C GLU A 86 21.05 4.90 -5.18
N ALA A 87 20.19 3.89 -5.09
CA ALA A 87 19.55 3.46 -3.85
C ALA A 87 20.54 2.75 -2.91
N GLU A 88 20.46 3.06 -1.61
CA GLU A 88 21.25 2.37 -0.57
C GLU A 88 20.62 1.05 -0.10
N LEU A 89 19.32 0.86 -0.34
CA LEU A 89 18.60 -0.36 -0.02
C LEU A 89 18.37 -1.11 -1.32
N ALA A 90 18.80 -2.37 -1.36
CA ALA A 90 18.65 -3.25 -2.51
C ALA A 90 17.49 -4.22 -2.32
N PHE A 91 16.86 -4.63 -3.42
CA PHE A 91 16.01 -5.82 -3.42
C PHE A 91 16.88 -7.07 -3.52
N THR A 92 16.46 -8.16 -2.88
CA THR A 92 17.15 -9.45 -2.96
C THR A 92 16.32 -10.43 -3.78
N ASP A 93 16.93 -11.12 -4.74
CA ASP A 93 16.26 -12.19 -5.48
C ASP A 93 16.22 -13.53 -4.73
N ALA A 94 15.52 -14.53 -5.28
CA ALA A 94 15.42 -15.86 -4.67
C ALA A 94 16.77 -16.59 -4.52
N ALA A 95 17.83 -16.14 -5.21
CA ALA A 95 19.19 -16.65 -5.10
C ALA A 95 20.07 -15.81 -4.15
N GLY A 96 19.49 -14.83 -3.44
CA GLY A 96 20.22 -13.98 -2.51
C GLY A 96 20.99 -12.83 -3.17
N ARG A 97 20.79 -12.54 -4.47
CA ARG A 97 21.56 -11.52 -5.19
C ARG A 97 20.92 -10.13 -5.02
N PRO A 98 21.70 -9.10 -4.65
CA PRO A 98 21.19 -7.74 -4.53
C PRO A 98 20.98 -7.09 -5.90
N MET A 99 19.94 -6.26 -6.02
CA MET A 99 19.68 -5.42 -7.18
C MET A 99 19.69 -3.94 -6.80
N THR A 100 20.57 -3.17 -7.44
CA THR A 100 20.62 -1.71 -7.33
C THR A 100 19.59 -1.07 -8.29
N TYR A 101 19.07 0.10 -7.89
CA TYR A 101 18.15 0.91 -8.67
C TYR A 101 18.33 2.39 -8.29
N VAL A 102 17.72 3.30 -9.03
CA VAL A 102 17.75 4.73 -8.73
C VAL A 102 16.53 5.09 -7.88
N THR A 103 16.73 5.87 -6.83
CA THR A 103 15.67 6.34 -5.93
C THR A 103 15.73 7.86 -5.80
N PRO A 104 14.58 8.54 -5.62
CA PRO A 104 14.57 9.93 -5.18
C PRO A 104 15.23 10.05 -3.80
N VAL A 105 16.15 11.00 -3.65
CA VAL A 105 16.83 11.38 -2.41
C VAL A 105 16.49 12.83 -2.05
N VAL A 106 16.23 13.07 -0.76
CA VAL A 106 15.93 14.41 -0.24
C VAL A 106 17.19 15.26 -0.33
N THR A 107 17.13 16.30 -1.15
CA THR A 107 18.24 17.22 -1.45
C THR A 107 17.81 18.69 -1.41
N GLY A 108 16.52 18.96 -1.21
CA GLY A 108 15.96 20.29 -1.00
C GLY A 108 14.69 20.21 -0.15
N THR A 109 14.15 21.37 0.23
CA THR A 109 12.93 21.44 1.04
C THR A 109 11.71 20.91 0.28
N LEU A 110 10.89 20.13 0.96
CA LEU A 110 9.68 19.52 0.44
C LEU A 110 8.54 20.54 0.39
N ARG A 111 7.90 20.62 -0.77
CA ARG A 111 6.66 21.38 -0.98
C ARG A 111 5.82 20.67 -2.01
N ARG A 112 4.54 20.48 -1.73
CA ARG A 112 3.58 19.95 -2.69
C ARG A 112 3.42 20.95 -3.85
N LEU A 113 3.70 20.50 -5.07
CA LEU A 113 3.63 21.31 -6.29
C LEU A 113 2.26 21.17 -6.97
N ARG A 114 1.64 20.01 -6.82
CA ARG A 114 0.33 19.62 -7.38
C ARG A 114 -0.23 18.45 -6.58
N GLY A 115 -1.47 18.06 -6.87
CA GLY A 115 -2.05 16.86 -6.28
C GLY A 115 -1.27 15.60 -6.61
N ILE A 116 -1.09 14.74 -5.61
CA ILE A 116 -0.31 13.50 -5.69
C ILE A 116 -1.13 12.41 -6.37
N ALA A 117 -2.38 12.23 -5.93
CA ALA A 117 -3.32 11.24 -6.46
C ALA A 117 -4.69 11.84 -6.84
N THR A 118 -4.88 13.16 -6.71
CA THR A 118 -6.16 13.82 -7.01
C THR A 118 -6.66 13.55 -8.43
N GLY A 119 -5.78 13.62 -9.43
CA GLY A 119 -6.15 13.34 -10.84
C GLY A 119 -6.41 11.86 -11.14
N GLU A 120 -5.92 10.94 -10.31
CA GLU A 120 -6.27 9.51 -10.38
C GLU A 120 -7.68 9.31 -9.81
N LEU A 121 -7.97 9.90 -8.65
CA LEU A 121 -9.30 9.90 -8.03
C LEU A 121 -10.37 10.46 -8.95
N GLU A 122 -10.17 11.66 -9.49
CA GLU A 122 -11.15 12.33 -10.38
C GLU A 122 -11.51 11.46 -11.58
N PHE A 123 -10.51 10.82 -12.18
CA PHE A 123 -10.72 9.95 -13.32
C PHE A 123 -11.53 8.71 -12.95
N VAL A 124 -11.12 7.96 -11.92
CA VAL A 124 -11.79 6.71 -11.53
C VAL A 124 -13.19 6.95 -10.99
N ARG A 125 -13.41 8.03 -10.25
CA ARG A 125 -14.72 8.39 -9.71
C ARG A 125 -15.77 8.58 -10.81
N GLY A 126 -15.36 9.01 -12.00
CA GLY A 126 -16.23 9.11 -13.18
C GLY A 126 -16.59 7.75 -13.81
N LEU A 127 -15.95 6.66 -13.41
CA LEU A 127 -16.08 5.33 -14.05
C LEU A 127 -16.88 4.32 -13.22
N THR A 128 -17.00 4.50 -11.91
CA THR A 128 -17.57 3.49 -11.00
C THR A 128 -18.62 4.06 -10.05
N ARG A 129 -19.55 3.20 -9.62
CA ARG A 129 -20.47 3.46 -8.49
C ARG A 129 -19.95 2.89 -7.16
N GLY A 130 -18.89 2.08 -7.23
CA GLY A 130 -18.14 1.54 -6.10
C GLY A 130 -17.46 2.64 -5.29
N THR A 131 -16.76 2.23 -4.24
CA THR A 131 -15.98 3.17 -3.42
C THR A 131 -14.57 3.23 -3.99
N VAL A 132 -14.18 4.41 -4.47
CA VAL A 132 -12.81 4.61 -4.95
C VAL A 132 -11.86 4.58 -3.76
N LYS A 133 -10.90 3.66 -3.79
CA LYS A 133 -9.78 3.62 -2.83
C LYS A 133 -8.56 4.28 -3.45
N VAL A 134 -8.03 5.30 -2.78
CA VAL A 134 -6.80 5.99 -3.20
C VAL A 134 -5.62 5.41 -2.43
N THR A 135 -4.56 4.99 -3.12
CA THR A 135 -3.31 4.55 -2.47
C THR A 135 -2.27 5.68 -2.51
N LEU A 136 -1.58 5.91 -1.40
CA LEU A 136 -0.45 6.84 -1.28
C LEU A 136 0.70 6.11 -0.58
N PRO A 137 1.99 6.37 -0.91
CA PRO A 137 3.07 5.87 -0.09
C PRO A 137 2.95 6.43 1.34
N SER A 138 3.40 5.70 2.35
CA SER A 138 3.43 6.20 3.72
C SER A 138 4.38 7.40 3.90
N PRO A 139 4.06 8.36 4.80
CA PRO A 139 4.98 9.41 5.23
C PRO A 139 6.35 8.88 5.65
N CYS A 140 6.38 7.75 6.36
CA CYS A 140 7.61 7.14 6.88
C CYS A 140 8.56 6.71 5.76
N SER A 141 8.01 6.29 4.61
CA SER A 141 8.78 5.90 3.44
C SER A 141 9.61 7.06 2.88
N GLN A 142 9.19 8.32 3.11
CA GLN A 142 9.94 9.49 2.66
C GLN A 142 11.22 9.69 3.47
N HIS A 143 11.26 9.30 4.74
CA HIS A 143 12.49 9.27 5.52
C HIS A 143 13.28 7.99 5.23
N PHE A 144 12.65 6.83 5.43
CA PHE A 144 13.35 5.53 5.45
C PHE A 144 14.09 5.22 4.14
N PHE A 145 13.53 5.59 2.98
CA PHE A 145 14.11 5.28 1.67
C PHE A 145 14.79 6.46 0.98
N ARG A 146 14.56 7.70 1.44
CA ARG A 146 14.99 8.91 0.70
C ARG A 146 15.87 9.84 1.51
N TRP A 147 15.95 9.65 2.82
CA TRP A 147 16.95 10.32 3.63
C TRP A 147 18.33 9.70 3.36
N ARG A 148 19.31 10.55 3.07
CA ARG A 148 20.70 10.16 2.83
C ARG A 148 21.58 10.91 3.82
N VAL A 149 22.20 10.16 4.73
CA VAL A 149 23.13 10.72 5.71
C VAL A 149 24.31 11.39 5.00
N GLY A 150 24.60 12.64 5.38
CA GLY A 150 25.62 13.50 4.78
C GLY A 150 25.16 14.28 3.54
N VAL A 151 23.92 14.08 3.09
CA VAL A 151 23.33 14.76 1.92
C VAL A 151 22.06 15.50 2.31
N SER A 152 21.09 14.81 2.89
CA SER A 152 19.77 15.37 3.21
C SER A 152 19.83 16.44 4.30
N GLU A 153 20.82 16.37 5.19
CA GLU A 153 21.08 17.37 6.25
C GLU A 153 21.40 18.76 5.68
N ARG A 154 21.85 18.85 4.43
CA ARG A 154 22.11 20.14 3.77
C ARG A 154 20.81 20.90 3.49
N ALA A 155 19.73 20.18 3.21
CA ALA A 155 18.41 20.74 3.01
C ALA A 155 17.64 20.89 4.33
N TYR A 156 17.86 19.95 5.26
CA TYR A 156 17.21 19.88 6.56
C TYR A 156 18.24 19.63 7.66
N PRO A 157 18.87 20.68 8.22
CA PRO A 157 19.80 20.53 9.33
C PRO A 157 19.14 19.89 10.57
N ASP A 158 17.83 20.13 10.75
CA ASP A 158 16.99 19.44 11.72
C ASP A 158 16.01 18.49 10.99
N VAL A 159 16.06 17.21 11.34
CA VAL A 159 15.16 16.19 10.77
C VAL A 159 13.70 16.42 11.19
N GLU A 160 13.45 17.10 12.30
CA GLU A 160 12.09 17.39 12.75
C GLU A 160 11.40 18.41 11.82
N GLU A 161 12.14 19.35 11.22
CA GLU A 161 11.62 20.23 10.16
C GLU A 161 11.25 19.43 8.91
N PHE A 162 12.03 18.42 8.55
CA PHE A 162 11.70 17.50 7.47
C PHE A 162 10.39 16.74 7.76
N PHE A 163 10.24 16.20 8.97
CA PHE A 163 9.01 15.51 9.38
C PHE A 163 7.78 16.43 9.35
N ALA A 164 7.93 17.68 9.79
CA ALA A 164 6.86 18.67 9.73
C ALA A 164 6.42 18.97 8.27
N ASP A 165 7.38 19.11 7.35
CA ASP A 165 7.09 19.33 5.94
C ASP A 165 6.45 18.13 5.26
N VAL A 166 6.91 16.91 5.58
CA VAL A 166 6.24 15.69 5.14
C VAL A 166 4.80 15.68 5.64
N ALA A 167 4.56 15.87 6.94
CA ALA A 167 3.22 15.87 7.50
C ALA A 167 2.29 16.88 6.80
N ARG A 168 2.78 18.11 6.57
CA ARG A 168 2.04 19.17 5.86
C ARG A 168 1.66 18.76 4.44
N VAL A 169 2.55 18.13 3.67
CA VAL A 169 2.26 17.64 2.32
C VAL A 169 1.09 16.64 2.32
N TYR A 170 1.04 15.72 3.29
CA TYR A 170 -0.05 14.76 3.41
C TYR A 170 -1.36 15.40 3.86
N GLN A 171 -1.33 16.33 4.82
CA GLN A 171 -2.51 17.08 5.25
C GLN A 171 -3.16 17.83 4.07
N GLU A 172 -2.33 18.51 3.25
CA GLU A 172 -2.79 19.19 2.04
C GLU A 172 -3.41 18.21 1.02
N GLU A 173 -2.77 17.06 0.78
CA GLU A 173 -3.29 16.04 -0.13
C GLU A 173 -4.61 15.43 0.35
N LEU A 174 -4.71 15.05 1.62
CA LEU A 174 -5.92 14.47 2.20
C LEU A 174 -7.10 15.46 2.18
N ALA A 175 -6.83 16.74 2.45
CA ALA A 175 -7.84 17.79 2.36
C ALA A 175 -8.37 17.96 0.92
N ASP A 176 -7.50 17.90 -0.08
CA ASP A 176 -7.91 18.00 -1.49
C ASP A 176 -8.63 16.75 -1.98
N LEU A 177 -8.16 15.55 -1.61
CA LEU A 177 -8.84 14.29 -1.91
C LEU A 177 -10.26 14.28 -1.32
N ALA A 178 -10.43 14.70 -0.06
CA ALA A 178 -11.74 14.81 0.56
C ALA A 178 -12.63 15.85 -0.14
N ARG A 179 -12.09 16.99 -0.56
CA ARG A 179 -12.84 18.01 -1.35
C ARG A 179 -13.34 17.45 -2.69
N LEU A 180 -12.58 16.51 -3.27
CA LEU A 180 -12.95 15.78 -4.49
C LEU A 180 -13.88 14.58 -4.22
N GLY A 181 -14.27 14.36 -2.97
CA GLY A 181 -15.22 13.33 -2.56
C GLY A 181 -14.60 11.97 -2.25
N ALA A 182 -13.29 11.90 -1.96
CA ALA A 182 -12.69 10.68 -1.44
C ALA A 182 -13.29 10.33 -0.07
N THR A 183 -13.62 9.06 0.12
CA THR A 183 -14.05 8.50 1.40
C THR A 183 -13.15 7.37 1.87
N TYR A 184 -12.13 6.99 1.08
CA TYR A 184 -11.24 5.89 1.41
C TYR A 184 -9.82 6.11 0.87
N VAL A 185 -8.86 6.27 1.78
CA VAL A 185 -7.44 6.41 1.46
C VAL A 185 -6.64 5.33 2.20
N GLN A 186 -5.67 4.74 1.53
CA GLN A 186 -4.74 3.77 2.07
C GLN A 186 -3.31 4.31 1.96
N LEU A 187 -2.56 4.20 3.06
CA LEU A 187 -1.11 4.47 3.10
C LEU A 187 -0.33 3.16 2.94
N ASP A 188 0.57 3.09 1.99
CA ASP A 188 1.41 1.91 1.76
C ASP A 188 2.76 2.08 2.47
N ASP A 189 2.94 1.36 3.58
CA ASP A 189 4.12 1.42 4.43
C ASP A 189 4.98 0.17 4.31
N VAL A 190 6.24 0.37 3.92
CA VAL A 190 7.27 -0.68 3.91
C VAL A 190 8.23 -0.53 5.09
N SER A 191 8.30 0.67 5.69
CA SER A 191 9.27 0.99 6.73
C SER A 191 9.02 0.24 8.04
N PHE A 192 7.76 0.16 8.49
CA PHE A 192 7.38 -0.52 9.72
C PHE A 192 7.66 -2.03 9.65
N PRO A 193 7.24 -2.77 8.60
CA PRO A 193 7.59 -4.19 8.47
C PRO A 193 9.10 -4.43 8.39
N LEU A 194 9.87 -3.54 7.74
CA LEU A 194 11.33 -3.66 7.76
C LEU A 194 11.92 -3.43 9.15
N LEU A 195 11.31 -2.57 9.97
CA LEU A 195 11.75 -2.39 11.36
C LEU A 195 11.39 -3.57 12.29
N CYS A 196 10.61 -4.56 11.82
CA CYS A 196 10.46 -5.87 12.47
C CYS A 196 11.65 -6.80 12.20
N ASP A 197 12.34 -6.62 11.08
CA ASP A 197 13.41 -7.52 10.62
C ASP A 197 14.75 -7.17 11.29
N PRO A 198 15.41 -8.08 12.03
CA PRO A 198 16.68 -7.81 12.70
C PRO A 198 17.78 -7.27 11.78
N SER A 199 17.84 -7.72 10.52
CA SER A 199 18.85 -7.29 9.55
C SER A 199 18.68 -5.82 9.15
N HIS A 200 17.43 -5.37 9.03
CA HIS A 200 17.07 -3.99 8.71
C HIS A 200 17.21 -3.07 9.91
N ARG A 201 16.90 -3.56 11.12
CA ARG A 201 17.21 -2.85 12.37
C ARG A 201 18.71 -2.61 12.50
N GLU A 202 19.53 -3.58 12.16
CA GLU A 202 20.98 -3.41 12.14
C GLU A 202 21.45 -2.46 11.03
N ALA A 203 20.82 -2.49 9.85
CA ALA A 203 21.06 -1.50 8.80
C ALA A 203 20.70 -0.07 9.24
N ALA A 204 19.64 0.11 10.03
CA ALA A 204 19.30 1.40 10.62
C ALA A 204 20.38 1.87 11.62
N ARG A 205 20.88 0.97 12.49
CA ARG A 205 21.99 1.29 13.41
C ARG A 205 23.26 1.70 12.69
N ARG A 206 23.61 1.03 11.58
CA ARG A 206 24.76 1.41 10.74
C ARG A 206 24.62 2.81 10.12
N ARG A 207 23.40 3.30 9.92
CA ARG A 207 23.11 4.69 9.50
C ARG A 207 23.13 5.69 10.65
N GLY A 208 23.38 5.24 11.88
CA GLY A 208 23.33 6.07 13.08
C GLY A 208 21.92 6.28 13.64
N TRP A 209 20.93 5.49 13.20
CA TRP A 209 19.56 5.58 13.70
C TRP A 209 19.32 4.57 14.83
N ASP A 210 18.57 4.98 15.85
CA ASP A 210 18.01 4.07 16.84
C ASP A 210 16.70 3.48 16.32
N PRO A 211 16.63 2.18 15.97
CA PRO A 211 15.43 1.58 15.42
C PRO A 211 14.25 1.55 16.39
N ASP A 212 14.47 1.57 17.71
CA ASP A 212 13.38 1.61 18.70
C ASP A 212 12.77 3.00 18.82
N ALA A 213 13.62 4.04 18.85
CA ALA A 213 13.18 5.42 18.80
C ALA A 213 12.51 5.75 17.45
N LEU A 214 13.03 5.19 16.35
CA LEU A 214 12.51 5.43 15.00
C LEU A 214 11.07 4.96 14.84
N VAL A 215 10.69 3.82 15.43
CA VAL A 215 9.29 3.35 15.43
C VAL A 215 8.38 4.40 16.08
N GLY A 216 8.76 4.95 17.23
CA GLY A 216 8.00 5.99 17.91
C GLY A 216 7.88 7.28 17.09
N ARG A 217 8.98 7.71 16.45
CA ARG A 217 8.97 8.89 15.56
C ARG A 217 8.09 8.68 14.34
N TYR A 218 8.10 7.48 13.75
CA TYR A 218 7.24 7.17 12.60
C TYR A 218 5.77 7.10 12.96
N VAL A 219 5.41 6.58 14.13
CA VAL A 219 4.03 6.68 14.63
C VAL A 219 3.61 8.14 14.78
N ALA A 220 4.46 8.98 15.39
CA ALA A 220 4.18 10.40 15.54
C ALA A 220 4.05 11.12 14.18
N LEU A 221 4.92 10.81 13.22
CA LEU A 221 4.88 11.37 11.87
C LEU A 221 3.60 10.99 11.13
N VAL A 222 3.17 9.72 11.19
CA VAL A 222 1.90 9.30 10.57
C VAL A 222 0.75 10.05 11.21
N ASN A 223 0.66 10.08 12.54
CA ASN A 223 -0.43 10.81 13.21
C ASN A 223 -0.42 12.31 12.88
N ALA A 224 0.76 12.92 12.77
CA ALA A 224 0.89 14.31 12.32
C ALA A 224 0.41 14.48 10.87
N ALA A 225 0.77 13.58 9.96
CA ALA A 225 0.32 13.59 8.57
C ALA A 225 -1.20 13.40 8.42
N LEU A 226 -1.83 12.72 9.38
CA LEU A 226 -3.28 12.49 9.44
C LEU A 226 -4.02 13.54 10.27
N ALA A 227 -3.31 14.45 10.94
CA ALA A 227 -3.93 15.48 11.76
C ALA A 227 -4.85 16.38 10.92
N GLY A 228 -6.05 16.66 11.43
CA GLY A 228 -7.07 17.38 10.66
C GLY A 228 -7.78 16.52 9.61
N ARG A 229 -7.69 15.18 9.72
CA ARG A 229 -8.47 14.20 8.95
C ARG A 229 -9.91 14.68 8.71
N PRO A 230 -10.33 14.82 7.44
CA PRO A 230 -11.70 15.20 7.10
C PRO A 230 -12.74 14.19 7.65
N PRO A 231 -13.90 14.64 8.16
CA PRO A 231 -14.96 13.74 8.63
C PRO A 231 -15.43 12.78 7.53
N GLY A 232 -15.63 11.51 7.88
CA GLY A 232 -16.13 10.48 6.95
C GLY A 232 -15.08 9.91 5.99
N LEU A 233 -13.81 10.33 6.08
CA LEU A 233 -12.72 9.74 5.32
C LEU A 233 -12.16 8.53 6.05
N THR A 234 -12.37 7.30 5.57
CA THR A 234 -11.71 6.10 6.11
C THR A 234 -10.23 6.07 5.70
N LEU A 235 -9.36 5.81 6.67
CA LEU A 235 -7.91 5.71 6.50
C LEU A 235 -7.43 4.30 6.86
N GLY A 236 -6.76 3.67 5.91
CA GLY A 236 -6.07 2.40 6.11
C GLY A 236 -4.57 2.51 5.95
N MET A 237 -3.83 1.54 6.48
CA MET A 237 -2.42 1.35 6.15
C MET A 237 -2.16 -0.10 5.75
N HIS A 238 -1.46 -0.28 4.64
CA HIS A 238 -0.91 -1.56 4.22
C HIS A 238 0.53 -1.70 4.68
N PHE A 239 0.77 -2.75 5.46
CA PHE A 239 2.08 -3.10 6.02
C PHE A 239 2.76 -4.11 5.11
N CYS A 240 3.52 -3.57 4.15
CA CYS A 240 4.15 -4.32 3.08
C CYS A 240 5.56 -4.80 3.47
N ARG A 241 5.89 -6.07 3.25
CA ARG A 241 7.28 -6.57 3.43
C ARG A 241 8.13 -6.46 2.16
N GLY A 242 7.68 -5.65 1.20
CA GLY A 242 8.25 -5.54 -0.13
C GLY A 242 7.70 -6.61 -1.07
N ASN A 243 7.32 -6.17 -2.26
CA ASN A 243 6.80 -7.03 -3.32
C ASN A 243 7.30 -6.52 -4.66
N ASN A 244 8.25 -7.21 -5.27
CA ASN A 244 8.79 -6.83 -6.58
C ASN A 244 9.09 -8.10 -7.39
N GLN A 245 8.20 -8.49 -8.29
CA GLN A 245 8.35 -9.71 -9.09
C GLN A 245 8.52 -10.96 -8.20
N GLY A 246 7.72 -11.06 -7.14
CA GLY A 246 7.83 -12.13 -6.14
C GLY A 246 8.96 -11.96 -5.11
N LYS A 247 9.86 -10.99 -5.28
CA LYS A 247 10.93 -10.64 -4.34
C LYS A 247 10.40 -9.81 -3.17
N TRP A 248 11.12 -9.85 -2.05
CA TRP A 248 10.77 -9.13 -0.81
C TRP A 248 11.95 -8.31 -0.29
N MET A 249 11.66 -7.43 0.64
CA MET A 249 12.66 -6.64 1.36
C MET A 249 12.82 -7.11 2.80
N GLY A 250 11.77 -7.61 3.48
CA GLY A 250 11.85 -7.99 4.90
C GLY A 250 11.20 -9.32 5.25
N GLU A 251 11.59 -9.88 6.40
CA GLU A 251 11.05 -11.10 6.99
C GLU A 251 10.66 -10.93 8.46
N GLY A 252 9.85 -11.84 9.01
CA GLY A 252 9.51 -11.89 10.44
C GLY A 252 8.10 -11.40 10.79
N GLY A 253 7.60 -11.88 11.94
CA GLY A 253 6.31 -11.51 12.52
C GLY A 253 6.28 -10.06 13.04
N TYR A 254 5.07 -9.56 13.31
CA TYR A 254 4.89 -8.19 13.82
C TYR A 254 5.23 -8.06 15.33
N ASP A 255 5.58 -9.17 16.00
CA ASP A 255 5.69 -9.30 17.46
C ASP A 255 6.48 -8.18 18.14
N PHE A 256 7.58 -7.73 17.52
CA PHE A 256 8.49 -6.76 18.11
C PHE A 256 7.92 -5.33 18.20
N VAL A 257 7.05 -4.95 17.26
CA VAL A 257 6.56 -3.57 17.09
C VAL A 257 5.03 -3.45 17.10
N ALA A 258 4.31 -4.57 17.04
CA ALA A 258 2.86 -4.61 16.90
C ALA A 258 2.13 -3.80 17.96
N GLU A 259 2.50 -3.91 19.22
CA GLU A 259 1.85 -3.15 20.30
C GLU A 259 1.96 -1.64 20.05
N ARG A 260 3.17 -1.13 19.78
CA ARG A 260 3.39 0.30 19.53
C ARG A 260 2.69 0.79 18.26
N ILE A 261 2.73 -0.01 17.20
CA ILE A 261 2.15 0.36 15.90
C ILE A 261 0.62 0.29 15.94
N PHE A 262 0.07 -0.85 16.37
CA PHE A 262 -1.37 -1.08 16.32
C PHE A 262 -2.13 -0.23 17.33
N THR A 263 -1.51 0.12 18.47
CA THR A 263 -2.15 1.01 19.45
C THR A 263 -1.91 2.48 19.15
N GLY A 264 -0.75 2.83 18.57
CA GLY A 264 -0.30 4.21 18.40
C GLY A 264 -0.79 4.92 17.14
N LEU A 265 -1.11 4.20 16.05
CA LEU A 265 -1.48 4.81 14.77
C LEU A 265 -2.95 5.21 14.69
N ASP A 266 -3.25 6.46 14.36
CA ASP A 266 -4.63 6.98 14.20
C ASP A 266 -5.26 6.57 12.84
N LEU A 267 -5.52 5.27 12.69
CA LEU A 267 -6.02 4.62 11.49
C LEU A 267 -7.24 3.75 11.81
N ASP A 268 -8.15 3.60 10.84
CA ASP A 268 -9.31 2.72 11.00
C ASP A 268 -9.01 1.29 10.54
N VAL A 269 -8.09 1.10 9.58
CA VAL A 269 -7.86 -0.19 8.91
C VAL A 269 -6.39 -0.57 8.86
N LEU A 270 -6.09 -1.81 9.26
CA LEU A 270 -4.77 -2.42 9.13
C LEU A 270 -4.80 -3.54 8.09
N PHE A 271 -4.07 -3.39 6.97
CA PHE A 271 -3.89 -4.42 5.96
C PHE A 271 -2.57 -5.16 6.19
N LEU A 272 -2.65 -6.40 6.67
CA LEU A 272 -1.51 -7.14 7.18
C LEU A 272 -1.20 -8.36 6.31
N GLU A 273 0.06 -8.49 5.90
CA GLU A 273 0.53 -9.65 5.13
C GLU A 273 0.63 -10.88 6.03
N TYR A 274 -0.01 -11.98 5.60
CA TYR A 274 -0.02 -13.27 6.28
C TYR A 274 0.04 -14.49 5.33
N ASP A 275 0.29 -14.33 4.04
CA ASP A 275 0.20 -15.41 3.03
C ASP A 275 1.16 -16.59 3.22
N SER A 276 2.22 -16.43 4.00
CA SER A 276 3.26 -17.43 4.20
C SER A 276 3.67 -17.58 5.66
N PRO A 277 4.23 -18.73 6.08
CA PRO A 277 4.72 -18.92 7.45
C PRO A 277 5.74 -17.87 7.90
N ARG A 278 6.47 -17.28 6.94
CA ARG A 278 7.44 -16.20 7.18
C ARG A 278 6.80 -14.93 7.78
N ALA A 279 5.52 -14.70 7.51
CA ALA A 279 4.79 -13.55 8.02
C ALA A 279 4.50 -13.63 9.54
N GLY A 280 4.82 -14.77 10.16
CA GLY A 280 4.60 -15.00 11.59
C GLY A 280 3.20 -15.53 11.90
N SER A 281 2.83 -15.50 13.18
CA SER A 281 1.53 -15.93 13.68
C SER A 281 0.53 -14.78 13.77
N PHE A 282 -0.73 -15.09 14.08
CA PHE A 282 -1.76 -14.09 14.36
C PHE A 282 -1.71 -13.52 15.79
N GLU A 283 -0.81 -14.01 16.65
CA GLU A 283 -0.70 -13.54 18.03
C GLU A 283 -0.58 -12.02 18.21
N PRO A 284 0.15 -11.27 17.34
CA PRO A 284 0.22 -9.82 17.43
C PRO A 284 -1.13 -9.11 17.32
N LEU A 285 -2.15 -9.76 16.75
CA LEU A 285 -3.50 -9.19 16.64
C LEU A 285 -4.15 -8.92 17.99
N ARG A 286 -3.67 -9.56 19.09
CA ARG A 286 -4.14 -9.28 20.46
C ARG A 286 -3.96 -7.81 20.88
N PHE A 287 -3.05 -7.09 20.23
CA PHE A 287 -2.80 -5.68 20.50
C PHE A 287 -3.69 -4.73 19.71
N VAL A 288 -4.49 -5.22 18.75
CA VAL A 288 -5.36 -4.38 17.91
C VAL A 288 -6.51 -3.82 18.75
N PRO A 289 -6.61 -2.49 18.94
CA PRO A 289 -7.65 -1.91 19.78
C PRO A 289 -9.06 -2.06 19.21
N GLY A 290 -10.06 -1.91 20.07
CA GLY A 290 -11.47 -2.23 19.80
C GLY A 290 -12.11 -1.55 18.57
N ASP A 291 -11.57 -0.40 18.18
CA ASP A 291 -12.06 0.51 17.16
C ASP A 291 -11.51 0.24 15.75
N ARG A 292 -10.43 -0.55 15.62
CA ARG A 292 -9.78 -0.79 14.33
C ARG A 292 -10.32 -2.03 13.62
N ARG A 293 -10.29 -2.03 12.29
CA ARG A 293 -10.60 -3.19 11.44
C ARG A 293 -9.29 -3.79 10.92
N VAL A 294 -9.26 -5.11 10.72
CA VAL A 294 -8.08 -5.82 10.19
C VAL A 294 -8.45 -6.52 8.90
N VAL A 295 -7.68 -6.26 7.85
CA VAL A 295 -7.76 -6.98 6.57
C VAL A 295 -6.62 -7.99 6.53
N LEU A 296 -6.97 -9.27 6.49
CA LEU A 296 -6.05 -10.39 6.49
C LEU A 296 -5.59 -10.66 5.06
N GLY A 297 -4.31 -10.40 4.80
CA GLY A 297 -3.66 -10.66 3.54
C GLY A 297 -3.25 -12.13 3.41
N LEU A 298 -4.20 -13.01 3.09
CA LEU A 298 -4.00 -14.48 3.08
C LEU A 298 -3.78 -15.06 1.69
N VAL A 299 -4.23 -14.38 0.64
CA VAL A 299 -4.08 -14.83 -0.76
C VAL A 299 -2.77 -14.29 -1.32
N SER A 300 -1.88 -15.16 -1.80
CA SER A 300 -0.59 -14.72 -2.32
C SER A 300 -0.71 -14.17 -3.74
N THR A 301 -0.23 -12.96 -3.98
CA THR A 301 0.02 -12.41 -5.33
C THR A 301 1.40 -12.76 -5.88
N LYS A 302 2.12 -13.73 -5.29
CA LYS A 302 3.49 -14.10 -5.72
C LYS A 302 3.55 -15.39 -6.52
N THR A 303 2.51 -16.21 -6.44
CA THR A 303 2.40 -17.51 -7.12
C THR A 303 1.05 -17.59 -7.83
N PRO A 304 0.93 -18.32 -8.95
CA PRO A 304 -0.35 -18.45 -9.67
C PRO A 304 -1.33 -19.41 -8.98
N ALA A 305 -0.84 -20.33 -8.15
CA ALA A 305 -1.67 -21.33 -7.46
C ALA A 305 -2.72 -20.66 -6.58
N LEU A 306 -3.97 -21.11 -6.68
CA LEU A 306 -5.06 -20.66 -5.81
C LEU A 306 -4.97 -21.34 -4.44
N GLU A 307 -5.14 -20.54 -3.40
CA GLU A 307 -5.25 -21.00 -2.02
C GLU A 307 -6.55 -21.81 -1.84
N PRO A 308 -6.53 -22.97 -1.16
CA PRO A 308 -7.76 -23.72 -0.92
C PRO A 308 -8.74 -22.92 -0.04
N PRO A 309 -10.03 -22.80 -0.42
CA PRO A 309 -11.01 -22.06 0.38
C PRO A 309 -11.09 -22.53 1.85
N ALA A 310 -11.04 -23.84 2.08
CA ALA A 310 -11.04 -24.40 3.43
C ALA A 310 -9.84 -23.96 4.28
N GLU A 311 -8.67 -23.76 3.66
CA GLU A 311 -7.49 -23.24 4.35
C GLU A 311 -7.66 -21.76 4.69
N LEU A 312 -8.22 -20.96 3.77
CA LEU A 312 -8.54 -19.55 4.03
C LEU A 312 -9.51 -19.39 5.20
N THR A 313 -10.61 -20.16 5.21
CA THR A 313 -11.60 -20.16 6.31
C THR A 313 -10.93 -20.52 7.64
N ARG A 314 -10.17 -21.61 7.67
CA ARG A 314 -9.45 -22.06 8.87
C ARG A 314 -8.54 -20.97 9.43
N ARG A 315 -7.82 -20.24 8.57
CA ARG A 315 -6.93 -19.15 8.97
C ARG A 315 -7.68 -17.90 9.42
N ILE A 316 -8.84 -17.61 8.85
CA ILE A 316 -9.73 -16.55 9.35
C ILE A 316 -10.22 -16.91 10.75
N ASP A 317 -10.61 -18.16 11.00
CA ASP A 317 -11.04 -18.63 12.32
C ASP A 317 -9.91 -18.55 13.37
N GLU A 318 -8.65 -18.81 12.96
CA GLU A 318 -7.49 -18.60 13.83
C GLU A 318 -7.30 -17.13 14.22
N ALA A 319 -7.41 -16.22 13.26
CA ALA A 319 -7.34 -14.78 13.52
C ALA A 319 -8.53 -14.30 14.37
N ALA A 320 -9.70 -14.90 14.19
CA ALA A 320 -10.93 -14.59 14.94
C ALA A 320 -10.82 -14.84 16.45
N ARG A 321 -9.82 -15.62 16.89
CA ARG A 321 -9.50 -15.81 18.32
C ARG A 321 -8.93 -14.56 18.98
N PHE A 322 -8.39 -13.61 18.19
CA PHE A 322 -7.77 -12.38 18.67
C PHE A 322 -8.61 -11.13 18.36
N VAL A 323 -9.24 -11.08 17.18
CA VAL A 323 -10.07 -9.96 16.73
C VAL A 323 -11.43 -10.50 16.30
N PRO A 324 -12.56 -9.98 16.80
CA PRO A 324 -13.89 -10.48 16.44
C PRO A 324 -14.11 -10.53 14.92
N LEU A 325 -14.81 -11.56 14.44
CA LEU A 325 -15.03 -11.80 13.01
C LEU A 325 -15.66 -10.60 12.29
N GLU A 326 -16.52 -9.84 12.98
CA GLU A 326 -17.19 -8.65 12.46
C GLU A 326 -16.20 -7.50 12.17
N ARG A 327 -14.98 -7.57 12.70
CA ARG A 327 -13.90 -6.61 12.49
C ARG A 327 -12.81 -7.12 11.53
N LEU A 328 -12.95 -8.34 11.02
CA LEU A 328 -12.04 -8.94 10.05
C LEU A 328 -12.54 -8.78 8.61
N ALA A 329 -11.60 -8.83 7.67
CA ALA A 329 -11.82 -8.89 6.24
C ALA A 329 -10.70 -9.68 5.57
N LEU A 330 -10.86 -10.04 4.30
CA LEU A 330 -9.91 -10.82 3.50
C LEU A 330 -9.40 -9.99 2.33
N SER A 331 -8.09 -10.11 2.05
CA SER A 331 -7.48 -9.60 0.84
C SER A 331 -6.35 -10.51 0.35
N PRO A 332 -5.79 -10.25 -0.84
CA PRO A 332 -4.43 -10.64 -1.13
C PRO A 332 -3.47 -9.96 -0.15
N GLN A 333 -2.32 -10.57 0.06
CA GLN A 333 -1.26 -10.07 0.95
C GLN A 333 -0.70 -8.70 0.55
N CYS A 334 -0.54 -8.46 -0.74
CA CYS A 334 0.01 -7.24 -1.33
C CYS A 334 -0.74 -6.94 -2.65
N GLY A 335 -0.38 -5.86 -3.34
CA GLY A 335 -0.84 -5.62 -4.70
C GLY A 335 -0.31 -6.66 -5.69
N PHE A 336 -0.87 -6.71 -6.89
CA PHE A 336 -0.39 -7.60 -7.94
C PHE A 336 0.79 -7.00 -8.72
N ALA A 337 1.06 -5.69 -8.60
CA ALA A 337 2.14 -5.03 -9.33
C ALA A 337 2.67 -3.74 -8.67
N SER A 338 3.46 -3.87 -7.60
CA SER A 338 4.09 -2.72 -6.93
C SER A 338 5.17 -2.02 -7.78
N THR A 339 5.64 -2.67 -8.86
CA THR A 339 6.50 -2.11 -9.92
C THR A 339 5.90 -2.41 -11.29
N ALA A 340 6.26 -1.63 -12.32
CA ALA A 340 5.71 -1.77 -13.67
C ALA A 340 5.77 -3.21 -14.23
N PRO A 341 6.86 -3.98 -14.07
CA PRO A 341 6.92 -5.37 -14.54
C PRO A 341 5.87 -6.30 -13.92
N GLY A 342 5.32 -5.99 -12.74
CA GLY A 342 4.33 -6.82 -12.06
C GLY A 342 4.90 -8.08 -11.41
N ASN A 343 4.02 -8.88 -10.81
CA ASN A 343 4.36 -10.18 -10.24
C ASN A 343 4.29 -11.30 -11.30
N PRO A 344 4.89 -12.49 -11.07
CA PRO A 344 4.93 -13.59 -12.03
C PRO A 344 3.57 -14.33 -12.12
N LEU A 345 2.51 -13.59 -12.47
CA LEU A 345 1.15 -14.05 -12.63
C LEU A 345 0.62 -13.57 -13.98
N THR A 346 -0.34 -14.31 -14.53
CA THR A 346 -1.10 -13.87 -15.70
C THR A 346 -2.31 -13.02 -15.28
N PRO A 347 -2.90 -12.22 -16.19
CA PRO A 347 -4.16 -11.53 -15.92
C PRO A 347 -5.30 -12.49 -15.49
N ALA A 348 -5.31 -13.72 -16.00
CA ALA A 348 -6.28 -14.74 -15.62
C ALA A 348 -6.06 -15.21 -14.16
N ASP A 349 -4.80 -15.41 -13.74
CA ASP A 349 -4.48 -15.76 -12.35
C ASP A 349 -4.91 -14.64 -11.39
N GLN A 350 -4.69 -13.38 -11.77
CA GLN A 350 -5.15 -12.22 -11.00
C GLN A 350 -6.66 -12.22 -10.85
N GLU A 351 -7.42 -12.36 -11.94
CA GLU A 351 -8.88 -12.38 -11.88
C GLU A 351 -9.38 -13.54 -11.00
N ALA A 352 -8.79 -14.73 -11.15
CA ALA A 352 -9.12 -15.90 -10.35
C ALA A 352 -8.86 -15.67 -8.85
N LYS A 353 -7.73 -15.03 -8.49
CA LYS A 353 -7.41 -14.70 -7.09
C LYS A 353 -8.32 -13.64 -6.50
N LEU A 354 -8.68 -12.60 -7.27
CA LEU A 354 -9.66 -11.61 -6.81
C LEU A 354 -11.04 -12.24 -6.61
N ARG A 355 -11.46 -13.13 -7.50
CA ARG A 355 -12.72 -13.88 -7.36
C ARG A 355 -12.68 -14.80 -6.13
N LEU A 356 -11.59 -15.50 -5.89
CA LEU A 356 -11.39 -16.31 -4.68
C LEU A 356 -11.59 -15.47 -3.40
N VAL A 357 -10.99 -14.28 -3.34
CA VAL A 357 -11.17 -13.37 -2.19
C VAL A 357 -12.64 -13.01 -1.99
N VAL A 358 -13.35 -12.66 -3.08
CA VAL A 358 -14.76 -12.27 -3.01
C VAL A 358 -15.65 -13.44 -2.60
N ASP A 359 -15.45 -14.62 -3.19
CA ASP A 359 -16.29 -15.78 -2.92
C ASP A 359 -16.06 -16.33 -1.50
N THR A 360 -14.80 -16.41 -1.04
CA THR A 360 -14.48 -16.75 0.35
C THR A 360 -15.07 -15.73 1.32
N ALA A 361 -14.98 -14.44 1.02
CA ALA A 361 -15.56 -13.41 1.89
C ALA A 361 -17.10 -13.49 1.96
N ARG A 362 -17.77 -13.86 0.88
CA ARG A 362 -19.21 -14.11 0.90
C ARG A 362 -19.56 -15.29 1.79
N GLU A 363 -18.84 -16.39 1.67
CA GLU A 363 -19.10 -17.60 2.45
C GLU A 363 -18.88 -17.38 3.95
N VAL A 364 -17.72 -16.83 4.33
CA VAL A 364 -17.32 -16.66 5.74
C VAL A 364 -18.21 -15.66 6.47
N TRP A 365 -18.60 -14.56 5.81
CA TRP A 365 -19.39 -13.50 6.45
C TRP A 365 -20.89 -13.55 6.16
N ALA A 366 -21.38 -14.49 5.34
CA ALA A 366 -22.81 -14.68 5.11
C ALA A 366 -23.66 -14.77 6.40
N PRO A 367 -23.21 -15.47 7.48
CA PRO A 367 -23.98 -15.53 8.72
C PRO A 367 -24.11 -14.19 9.45
N LEU A 368 -23.25 -13.22 9.14
CA LEU A 368 -23.21 -11.90 9.76
C LEU A 368 -23.97 -10.83 8.95
N ASP A 369 -24.38 -11.17 7.72
CA ASP A 369 -25.18 -10.28 6.88
C ASP A 369 -26.64 -10.74 6.98
N PRO A 370 -27.45 -10.13 7.87
CA PRO A 370 -28.86 -10.45 7.93
C PRO A 370 -29.49 -9.93 6.63
N SER A 371 -29.61 -10.79 5.61
CA SER A 371 -30.42 -10.43 4.45
C SER A 371 -31.83 -10.12 4.96
N PRO A 372 -32.46 -9.01 4.51
CA PRO A 372 -33.85 -8.75 4.83
C PRO A 372 -34.68 -9.88 4.22
N THR A 373 -35.45 -10.56 5.06
CA THR A 373 -36.55 -11.42 4.60
C THR A 373 -37.61 -10.59 3.87
#